data_AF-A0A820JER8-F1
#
_entry.id   AF-A0A820JER8-F1
#
_cell.length_a   1.000
_cell.length_b   1.000
_cell.length_c   1.000
_cell.angle_alpha   90.00
_cell.angle_beta   90.00
_cell.angle_gamma   90.00
#
_symmetry.space_group_name_H-M   'P 1'
#
loop_
_entity.id
_entity.type
_entity.pdbx_description
1 polymer ?
#
loop_
_entity_poly.entity_id
_entity_poly.type
_entity_poly.pdbx_seq_one_letter_code
_entity_poly.pdbx_strand_id
1 'polypeptide(L)'
;MDIAQQVPQHPRVRDVLADQCQRLFFEYLESFDDNEKKTMIDELCQPQRSTVLINYRHLSNFNDRLARVIQDEYYRLLPALSRGLKQFFREHLPKIEMEAEKLERFKRTVLSDKELYVAFSDVQMRY
;
A
#
# COMPACT_ATOMS: atom_id res chain seq x y z
N MET A 1 -15.16 -42.77 -11.19
CA MET A 1 -14.91 -41.67 -12.15
C MET A 1 -14.87 -40.39 -11.34
N ASP A 2 -13.67 -39.90 -11.03
CA ASP A 2 -13.45 -38.61 -10.38
C ASP A 2 -13.73 -37.49 -11.38
N ILE A 3 -14.86 -36.80 -11.20
CA ILE A 3 -15.16 -35.58 -11.96
C ILE A 3 -14.61 -34.43 -11.13
N ALA A 4 -13.32 -34.13 -11.30
CA ALA A 4 -12.77 -32.86 -10.88
C ALA A 4 -13.47 -31.75 -11.68
N GLN A 5 -14.51 -31.15 -11.09
CA GLN A 5 -15.19 -30.00 -11.65
C GLN A 5 -14.17 -28.85 -11.76
N GLN A 6 -13.66 -28.61 -12.97
CA GLN A 6 -12.96 -27.37 -13.28
C GLN A 6 -13.98 -26.24 -13.14
N VAL A 7 -13.93 -25.53 -12.02
CA VAL A 7 -14.71 -24.31 -11.82
C VAL A 7 -14.30 -23.34 -12.94
N PRO A 8 -15.22 -22.92 -13.83
CA PRO A 8 -14.87 -22.00 -14.89
C PRO A 8 -14.36 -20.70 -14.26
N GLN A 9 -13.06 -20.44 -14.43
CA GLN A 9 -12.42 -19.18 -14.09
C GLN A 9 -13.02 -18.12 -15.03
N HIS A 10 -13.98 -17.36 -14.53
CA HIS A 10 -14.53 -16.24 -15.28
C HIS A 10 -13.41 -15.20 -15.47
N PRO A 11 -13.21 -14.66 -16.69
CA PRO A 11 -12.18 -13.66 -16.92
C PRO A 11 -12.44 -12.46 -16.02
N ARG A 12 -11.51 -12.19 -15.11
CA ARG A 12 -11.59 -11.03 -14.22
C ARG A 12 -11.37 -9.77 -15.06
N VAL A 13 -12.31 -8.84 -15.01
CA VAL A 13 -12.16 -7.53 -15.65
C VAL A 13 -11.07 -6.75 -14.92
N ARG A 14 -10.10 -6.24 -15.67
CA ARG A 14 -9.00 -5.44 -15.14
C ARG A 14 -9.50 -4.06 -14.74
N ASP A 15 -9.20 -3.63 -13.52
CA ASP A 15 -9.52 -2.29 -13.05
C ASP A 15 -8.40 -1.31 -13.41
N VAL A 16 -8.58 -0.63 -14.56
CA VAL A 16 -7.60 0.34 -15.08
C VAL A 16 -7.41 1.53 -14.14
N LEU A 17 -8.48 1.97 -13.48
CA LEU A 17 -8.43 3.10 -12.55
C LEU A 17 -7.63 2.73 -11.30
N ALA A 18 -7.86 1.54 -10.77
CA ALA A 18 -7.10 1.01 -9.64
C ALA A 18 -5.60 0.88 -9.95
N ASP A 19 -5.25 0.39 -11.15
CA ASP A 19 -3.85 0.25 -11.56
C ASP A 19 -3.14 1.60 -11.70
N GLN A 20 -3.81 2.60 -12.30
CA GLN A 20 -3.27 3.95 -12.40
C GLN A 20 -3.10 4.60 -11.02
N CYS A 21 -4.10 4.43 -10.15
CA CYS A 21 -4.04 4.92 -8.77
C CYS A 21 -2.89 4.26 -7.99
N GLN A 22 -2.72 2.94 -8.12
CA GLN A 22 -1.61 2.21 -7.48
C GLN A 22 -0.26 2.79 -7.92
N ARG A 23 -0.09 3.06 -9.22
CA ARG A 23 1.17 3.60 -9.76
C ARG A 23 1.47 5.00 -9.22
N LEU A 24 0.51 5.92 -9.30
CA LEU A 24 0.70 7.29 -8.81
C LEU A 24 0.88 7.34 -7.29
N PHE A 25 0.20 6.46 -6.57
CA PHE A 25 0.38 6.33 -5.12
C PHE A 25 1.77 5.78 -4.76
N PHE A 26 2.28 4.83 -5.54
CA PHE A 26 3.66 4.37 -5.38
C PHE A 26 4.65 5.52 -5.64
N GLU A 27 4.48 6.29 -6.71
CA GLU A 27 5.29 7.48 -7.01
C GLU A 27 5.23 8.52 -5.87
N TYR A 28 4.08 8.67 -5.20
CA TYR A 28 3.96 9.50 -4.00
C TYR A 28 4.80 8.95 -2.83
N LEU A 29 4.74 7.66 -2.53
CA LEU A 29 5.56 7.05 -1.47
C LEU A 29 7.07 7.17 -1.78
N GLU A 30 7.44 7.11 -3.06
CA GLU A 30 8.82 7.34 -3.50
C GLU A 30 9.31 8.76 -3.26
N SER A 31 8.39 9.75 -3.22
CA SER A 31 8.75 11.15 -3.00
C SER A 31 9.13 11.47 -1.55
N PHE A 32 8.86 10.57 -0.61
CA PHE A 32 9.25 10.72 0.79
C PHE A 32 10.77 10.73 0.94
N ASP A 33 11.27 11.48 1.92
CA ASP A 33 12.68 11.44 2.25
C ASP A 33 13.06 10.12 2.95
N ASP A 34 14.36 9.84 3.02
CA ASP A 34 14.85 8.56 3.57
C ASP A 34 14.47 8.37 5.04
N ASN A 35 14.35 9.45 5.83
CA ASN A 35 13.95 9.35 7.23
C ASN A 35 12.46 9.05 7.36
N GLU A 36 11.61 9.68 6.55
CA GLU A 36 10.17 9.37 6.48
C GLU A 36 9.94 7.92 6.07
N LYS A 37 10.64 7.45 5.03
CA LYS A 37 10.57 6.06 4.57
C LYS A 37 11.02 5.09 5.66
N LYS A 38 12.15 5.36 6.32
CA LYS A 38 12.67 4.54 7.41
C LYS A 38 11.69 4.48 8.57
N THR A 39 11.13 5.62 8.97
CA THR A 39 10.15 5.71 10.07
C THR A 39 8.90 4.89 9.74
N MET A 40 8.32 5.08 8.56
CA MET A 40 7.15 4.30 8.12
C MET A 40 7.44 2.80 8.15
N ILE A 41 8.64 2.41 7.72
CA ILE A 41 9.01 1.01 7.65
C ILE A 41 9.24 0.41 9.04
N ASP A 42 9.94 1.13 9.92
CA ASP A 42 10.14 0.73 11.32
C ASP A 42 8.82 0.62 12.10
N GLU A 43 7.84 1.48 11.83
CA GLU A 43 6.52 1.39 12.44
C GLU A 43 5.76 0.13 12.01
N LEU A 44 5.73 -0.15 10.70
CA LEU A 44 5.09 -1.35 10.18
C LEU A 44 5.87 -2.63 10.45
N CYS A 45 7.14 -2.53 10.84
CA CYS A 45 7.93 -3.62 11.41
C CYS A 45 7.31 -4.26 12.65
N GLN A 46 6.54 -3.48 13.41
CA GLN A 46 5.91 -3.97 14.62
C GLN A 46 4.78 -4.95 14.28
N PRO A 47 4.73 -6.16 14.86
CA PRO A 47 3.72 -7.16 14.52
C PRO A 47 2.27 -6.65 14.63
N GLN A 48 2.01 -5.77 15.60
CA GLN A 48 0.68 -5.23 15.89
C GLN A 48 0.26 -4.08 14.96
N ARG A 49 1.18 -3.53 14.14
CA ARG A 49 0.90 -2.38 13.28
C ARG A 49 0.82 -2.77 11.81
N SER A 50 -0.36 -2.71 11.22
CA SER A 50 -0.60 -3.02 9.80
C SER A 50 -1.01 -1.82 8.95
N THR A 51 -1.27 -0.67 9.57
CA THR A 51 -1.87 0.49 8.90
C THR A 51 -0.88 1.65 8.85
N VAL A 52 -0.68 2.22 7.67
CA VAL A 52 0.00 3.52 7.51
C VAL A 52 -1.03 4.62 7.51
N LEU A 53 -0.78 5.65 8.31
CA LEU A 53 -1.57 6.88 8.31
C LEU A 53 -0.88 7.92 7.42
N ILE A 54 -1.57 8.36 6.36
CA ILE A 54 -1.06 9.35 5.40
C ILE A 54 -1.81 10.66 5.59
N ASN A 55 -1.08 11.77 5.67
CA ASN A 55 -1.70 13.08 5.69
C ASN A 55 -2.28 13.40 4.31
N TYR A 56 -3.60 13.53 4.21
CA TYR A 56 -4.28 13.80 2.95
C TYR A 56 -3.82 15.11 2.29
N ARG A 57 -3.44 16.13 3.08
CA ARG A 57 -2.94 17.40 2.54
C ARG A 57 -1.63 17.21 1.78
N HIS A 58 -0.73 16.35 2.25
CA HIS A 58 0.53 16.07 1.56
C HIS A 58 0.27 15.36 0.23
N LEU A 59 -0.65 14.39 0.21
CA LEU A 59 -1.08 13.72 -1.01
C LEU A 59 -1.72 14.71 -2.00
N SER A 60 -2.57 15.61 -1.51
CA SER A 60 -3.21 16.65 -2.33
C SER A 60 -2.20 17.65 -2.91
N ASN A 61 -1.16 18.01 -2.15
CA ASN A 61 -0.09 18.88 -2.62
C ASN A 61 0.79 18.20 -3.67
N PHE A 62 1.03 16.89 -3.53
CA PHE A 62 1.77 16.09 -4.51
C PHE A 62 0.97 15.91 -5.80
N ASN A 63 -0.29 15.50 -5.68
CA ASN A 63 -1.18 15.26 -6.82
C ASN A 63 -2.65 15.39 -6.39
N ASP A 64 -3.21 16.59 -6.53
CA ASP A 64 -4.62 16.89 -6.17
C ASP A 64 -5.62 15.99 -6.91
N ARG A 65 -5.34 15.62 -8.17
CA ARG A 65 -6.22 14.72 -8.93
C ARG A 65 -6.24 13.31 -8.31
N LEU A 66 -5.08 12.77 -7.95
CA LEU A 66 -4.97 11.48 -7.26
C LEU A 66 -5.71 11.53 -5.92
N ALA A 67 -5.48 12.58 -5.12
CA ALA A 67 -6.12 12.75 -3.83
C ALA A 67 -7.66 12.73 -3.94
N ARG A 68 -8.21 13.48 -4.92
CA ARG A 68 -9.66 13.48 -5.21
C ARG A 68 -10.19 12.12 -5.57
N VAL A 69 -9.53 11.43 -6.51
CA VAL A 69 -9.95 10.09 -6.95
C VAL A 69 -9.94 9.12 -5.76
N ILE A 70 -8.94 9.20 -4.89
CA ILE A 70 -8.88 8.39 -3.66
C ILE A 70 -10.02 8.76 -2.70
N GLN A 71 -10.34 10.04 -2.52
CA GLN A 71 -11.43 10.47 -1.66
C GLN A 71 -12.80 9.99 -2.17
N ASP A 72 -13.03 10.08 -3.48
CA ASP A 72 -14.31 9.76 -4.12
C ASP A 72 -14.54 8.23 -4.22
N GLU A 73 -13.48 7.45 -4.45
CA GLU A 73 -13.54 6.00 -4.73
C GLU A 73 -12.76 5.16 -3.70
N TYR A 74 -12.59 5.67 -2.46
CA TYR A 74 -11.71 5.08 -1.44
C TYR A 74 -11.91 3.57 -1.26
N TYR A 75 -13.14 3.11 -1.09
CA TYR A 75 -13.43 1.69 -0.86
C TYR A 75 -13.07 0.80 -2.05
N ARG A 76 -13.24 1.29 -3.29
CA ARG A 76 -12.84 0.58 -4.51
C ARG A 76 -11.31 0.53 -4.65
N LEU A 77 -10.64 1.61 -4.26
CA LEU A 77 -9.20 1.79 -4.41
C LEU A 77 -8.36 1.18 -3.29
N LEU A 78 -8.95 0.94 -2.12
CA LEU A 78 -8.25 0.41 -0.94
C LEU A 78 -7.40 -0.85 -1.26
N PRO A 79 -7.89 -1.86 -2.01
CA PRO A 79 -7.07 -3.01 -2.38
C PRO A 79 -5.84 -2.64 -3.22
N ALA A 80 -5.97 -1.63 -4.09
CA ALA A 80 -4.88 -1.15 -4.95
C ALA A 80 -3.84 -0.36 -4.15
N LEU A 81 -4.28 0.49 -3.22
CA LEU A 81 -3.42 1.22 -2.29
C LEU A 81 -2.62 0.26 -1.40
N SER A 82 -3.28 -0.75 -0.83
CA SER A 82 -2.61 -1.80 -0.04
C SER A 82 -1.57 -2.58 -0.84
N ARG A 83 -1.86 -2.89 -2.11
CA ARG A 83 -0.88 -3.54 -3.01
C ARG A 83 0.31 -2.63 -3.31
N GLY A 84 0.06 -1.35 -3.61
CA GLY A 84 1.10 -0.35 -3.85
C GLY A 84 2.01 -0.20 -2.64
N LEU A 85 1.43 -0.15 -1.43
CA LEU A 85 2.18 -0.14 -0.18
C LEU A 85 3.03 -1.40 -0.02
N LYS A 86 2.46 -2.61 -0.18
CA LYS A 86 3.23 -3.86 -0.11
C LYS A 86 4.39 -3.89 -1.13
N GLN A 87 4.18 -3.37 -2.33
CA GLN A 87 5.23 -3.26 -3.34
C GLN A 87 6.34 -2.31 -2.87
N PHE A 88 6.00 -1.14 -2.36
CA PHE A 88 6.96 -0.18 -1.83
C PHE A 88 7.87 -0.81 -0.77
N PHE A 89 7.28 -1.55 0.17
CA PHE A 89 8.02 -2.29 1.20
C PHE A 89 8.97 -3.34 0.61
N ARG A 90 8.54 -4.11 -0.40
CA ARG A 90 9.40 -5.10 -1.07
C ARG A 90 10.65 -4.48 -1.67
N GLU A 91 10.51 -3.29 -2.24
CA GLU A 91 11.61 -2.60 -2.92
C GLU A 91 12.56 -1.88 -1.96
N HIS A 92 12.04 -1.36 -0.84
CA HIS A 92 12.81 -0.52 0.08
C HIS A 92 13.37 -1.26 1.28
N LEU A 93 12.74 -2.35 1.72
CA LEU A 93 13.21 -3.10 2.87
C LEU A 93 14.66 -3.59 2.78
N PRO A 94 15.14 -4.11 1.64
CA PRO A 94 16.52 -4.56 1.53
C PRO A 94 17.55 -3.42 1.62
N LYS A 95 17.12 -2.17 1.41
CA LYS A 95 17.99 -0.99 1.36
C LYS A 95 18.18 -0.32 2.72
N ILE A 96 17.37 -0.67 3.71
CA ILE A 96 17.45 -0.06 5.04
C ILE A 96 18.51 -0.79 5.85
N GLU A 97 19.39 -0.02 6.47
CA GLU A 97 20.31 -0.52 7.48
C GLU A 97 19.52 -1.02 8.70
N MET A 98 19.37 -2.34 8.78
CA MET A 98 18.73 -3.04 9.90
C MET A 98 19.53 -4.30 10.22
N GLU A 99 19.44 -4.77 11.47
CA GLU A 99 19.98 -6.07 11.86
C GLU A 99 19.40 -7.17 10.97
N ALA A 100 20.26 -8.05 10.45
CA ALA A 100 19.86 -9.08 9.50
C ALA A 100 18.75 -10.00 10.04
N GLU A 101 18.80 -10.35 11.34
CA GLU A 101 17.77 -11.18 11.96
C GLU A 101 16.40 -10.46 12.03
N LYS A 102 16.40 -9.15 12.35
CA LYS A 102 15.18 -8.32 12.38
C LYS A 102 14.59 -8.19 10.98
N LEU A 103 15.44 -7.99 9.97
CA LEU A 103 15.05 -7.93 8.56
C LEU A 103 14.42 -9.23 8.07
N GLU A 104 15.02 -10.39 8.37
CA GLU A 104 14.49 -11.70 7.94
C GLU A 104 13.15 -12.03 8.63
N ARG A 105 13.03 -11.76 9.94
CA ARG A 105 11.74 -11.86 10.64
C ARG A 105 10.70 -10.94 10.00
N PHE A 106 11.09 -9.75 9.62
CA PHE A 106 10.17 -8.79 9.03
C PHE A 106 9.75 -9.16 7.62
N LYS A 107 10.68 -9.56 6.74
CA LYS A 107 10.37 -10.08 5.41
C LYS A 107 9.37 -11.22 5.50
N ARG A 108 9.59 -12.19 6.39
CA ARG A 108 8.64 -13.29 6.60
C ARG A 108 7.28 -12.77 7.03
N THR A 109 7.22 -11.84 7.97
CA THR A 109 5.95 -11.35 8.51
C THR A 109 5.19 -10.50 7.48
N VAL A 110 5.82 -9.46 6.90
CA VAL A 110 5.14 -8.50 6.03
C VAL A 110 5.02 -8.93 4.58
N LEU A 111 5.98 -9.70 4.05
CA LEU A 111 5.92 -10.11 2.65
C LEU A 111 5.09 -11.38 2.42
N SER A 112 4.92 -12.22 3.46
CA SER A 112 4.16 -13.48 3.39
C SER A 112 2.72 -13.32 3.87
N ASP A 113 2.51 -12.90 5.12
CA ASP A 113 1.21 -13.12 5.79
C ASP A 113 0.51 -11.85 6.27
N LYS A 114 1.24 -10.76 6.51
CA LYS A 114 0.62 -9.54 7.03
C LYS A 114 -0.14 -8.80 5.95
N GLU A 115 -1.40 -8.50 6.21
CA GLU A 115 -2.14 -7.51 5.42
C GLU A 115 -1.71 -6.10 5.83
N LEU A 116 -1.50 -5.23 4.85
CA LEU A 116 -1.15 -3.82 5.06
C LEU A 116 -2.31 -2.97 4.58
N TYR A 117 -2.62 -1.90 5.31
CA TYR A 117 -3.71 -0.99 5.02
C TYR A 117 -3.23 0.46 4.99
N VAL A 118 -4.00 1.29 4.30
CA VAL A 118 -3.74 2.74 4.17
C VAL A 118 -4.94 3.49 4.75
N ALA A 119 -4.67 4.36 5.70
CA ALA A 119 -5.63 5.31 6.26
C ALA A 119 -5.20 6.74 5.96
N PHE A 120 -6.16 7.65 5.87
CA PHE A 120 -5.90 9.07 5.59
C PHE A 120 -6.33 9.94 6.76
N SER A 121 -5.46 10.86 7.20
CA SER A 121 -5.78 11.92 8.16
C SER A 121 -6.01 13.24 7.45
N ASP A 122 -6.62 14.21 8.15
CA ASP A 122 -6.81 15.59 7.66
C ASP A 122 -7.61 15.71 6.35
N VAL A 123 -8.45 14.72 6.06
CA VAL A 123 -9.37 14.75 4.92
C VAL A 123 -10.42 15.83 5.17
N GLN A 124 -10.49 16.83 4.29
CA GLN A 124 -11.54 17.84 4.37
C GLN A 124 -12.86 17.26 3.85
N MET A 125 -13.90 17.33 4.69
CA MET A 125 -15.26 17.02 4.25
C MET A 125 -15.71 18.04 3.22
N ARG A 126 -16.14 17.53 2.06
CA ARG A 126 -16.76 18.33 1.00
C ARG A 126 -18.27 18.27 1.24
N TYR A 127 -18.84 19.42 1.61
CA TYR A 127 -20.29 19.61 1.73
C TYR A 127 -20.87 20.13 0.41
#